data_AF-A0A818VSM5-F1
#
_entry.id   AF-A0A818VSM5-F1
#
_cell.length_a   1.000
_cell.length_b   1.000
_cell.length_c   1.000
_cell.angle_alpha   90.00
_cell.angle_beta   90.00
_cell.angle_gamma   90.00
#
_symmetry.space_group_name_H-M   'P 1'
#
loop_
_entity.id
_entity.type
_entity.pdbx_description
1 polymer ?
#
loop_
_entity_poly.entity_id
_entity_poly.type
_entity_poly.pdbx_seq_one_letter_code
_entity_poly.pdbx_strand_id
1 'polypeptide(L)' 'MSRNVHDACIEGRTNDIEQMYREGADLNDSDEFGNTPLWLAYISGHLDTVFALLELNVDINRRTGSILASDFHRACG' A
#
# COMPACT_ATOMS: atom_id res chain seq x y z
N MET A 1 8.11 -7.05 -17.63
CA MET A 1 7.62 -6.09 -16.63
C MET A 1 6.49 -6.77 -15.86
N SER A 2 6.71 -7.08 -14.59
CA SER A 2 5.68 -7.63 -13.72
C SER A 2 4.75 -6.47 -13.32
N ARG A 3 3.46 -6.56 -13.67
CA ARG A 3 2.46 -5.53 -13.31
C ARG A 3 1.99 -5.83 -11.89
N ASN A 4 2.74 -5.34 -10.90
CA ASN A 4 2.46 -5.58 -9.48
C ASN A 4 1.90 -4.33 -8.82
N VAL A 5 0.97 -4.52 -7.87
CA VAL A 5 0.35 -3.42 -7.12
C VAL A 5 1.40 -2.68 -6.29
N HIS A 6 2.39 -3.41 -5.77
CA HIS A 6 3.50 -2.89 -4.98
C HIS A 6 4.35 -1.89 -5.76
N ASP A 7 4.76 -2.21 -7.00
CA ASP A 7 5.52 -1.30 -7.85
C ASP A 7 4.73 -0.03 -8.18
N ALA A 8 3.43 -0.17 -8.49
CA ALA A 8 2.56 0.96 -8.74
C ALA A 8 2.43 1.89 -7.50
N CYS A 9 2.45 1.32 -6.29
CA CYS A 9 2.46 2.09 -5.04
C CYS A 9 3.78 2.83 -4.82
N ILE A 10 4.91 2.16 -5.09
CA ILE A 10 6.26 2.74 -4.94
C ILE A 10 6.45 3.91 -5.90
N GLU A 11 5.93 3.80 -7.12
CA GLU A 11 6.07 4.81 -8.17
C GLU A 11 4.95 5.89 -8.15
N GLY A 12 3.98 5.78 -7.26
CA GLY A 12 2.87 6.74 -7.15
C GLY A 12 1.89 6.70 -8.33
N ARG A 13 1.75 5.54 -8.99
CA ARG A 13 0.89 5.39 -10.17
C ARG A 13 -0.56 5.11 -9.78
N THR A 14 -1.26 6.14 -9.31
CA THR A 14 -2.65 6.04 -8.86
C THR A 14 -3.59 5.45 -9.91
N ASN A 15 -3.48 5.91 -11.17
CA ASN A 15 -4.29 5.39 -12.28
C ASN A 15 -4.11 3.88 -12.50
N ASP A 16 -2.88 3.37 -12.36
CA ASP A 16 -2.60 1.95 -12.52
C ASP A 16 -3.23 1.14 -11.37
N ILE A 17 -3.23 1.66 -10.14
CA ILE A 17 -3.89 1.03 -8.98
C ILE A 17 -5.40 0.94 -9.19
N GLU A 18 -6.04 2.03 -9.61
CA GLU A 18 -7.49 2.04 -9.88
C GLU A 18 -7.86 1.08 -11.01
N GLN A 19 -7.00 0.97 -12.03
CA GLN A 19 -7.20 0.02 -13.11
C GLN A 19 -7.02 -1.42 -12.63
N MET A 20 -5.98 -1.72 -11.86
CA MET A 20 -5.77 -3.05 -11.28
C MET A 20 -6.93 -3.45 -10.36
N TYR A 21 -7.43 -2.53 -9.55
CA TYR A 21 -8.61 -2.76 -8.72
C TYR A 21 -9.84 -3.13 -9.56
N ARG A 22 -10.08 -2.39 -10.66
CA ARG A 22 -11.17 -2.71 -11.61
C ARG A 22 -10.97 -4.06 -12.31
N GLU A 23 -9.73 -4.47 -12.52
CA GLU A 23 -9.37 -5.79 -13.05
C GLU A 23 -9.51 -6.91 -12.00
N GLY A 24 -9.84 -6.58 -10.74
CA GLY A 24 -10.02 -7.54 -9.65
C GLY A 24 -8.72 -7.89 -8.92
N ALA A 25 -7.69 -7.07 -9.02
CA ALA A 25 -6.45 -7.26 -8.27
C ALA A 25 -6.68 -7.12 -6.77
N ASP A 26 -6.05 -7.99 -5.98
CA ASP A 26 -6.11 -7.92 -4.53
C ASP A 26 -5.13 -6.86 -4.01
N LEU A 27 -5.68 -5.69 -3.64
CA LEU A 27 -4.92 -4.61 -3.03
C LEU A 27 -4.55 -4.88 -1.57
N ASN A 28 -4.99 -5.99 -0.99
CA ASN A 28 -4.62 -6.40 0.36
C ASN A 28 -3.40 -7.31 0.37
N ASP A 29 -2.87 -7.68 -0.79
CA ASP A 29 -1.81 -8.68 -0.87
C ASP A 29 -0.49 -8.12 -0.32
N SER A 30 0.19 -8.90 0.48
CA SER A 30 1.47 -8.51 1.06
C SER A 30 2.60 -9.04 0.22
N ASP A 31 3.62 -8.22 -0.01
CA ASP A 31 4.83 -8.66 -0.74
C ASP A 31 5.59 -9.75 0.04
N GLU A 32 6.66 -10.30 -0.55
CA GLU A 32 7.53 -11.31 0.09
C GLU A 32 8.07 -10.89 1.47
N PHE A 33 8.17 -9.59 1.72
CA PHE A 33 8.58 -8.98 2.99
C PHE A 33 7.43 -8.75 3.97
N GLY A 34 6.21 -9.17 3.63
CA GLY A 34 5.00 -8.91 4.42
C GLY A 34 4.54 -7.45 4.35
N ASN A 35 4.99 -6.67 3.37
CA ASN A 35 4.61 -5.27 3.20
C ASN A 35 3.31 -5.16 2.40
N THR A 36 2.30 -4.50 2.97
CA THR A 36 1.05 -4.16 2.28
C THR A 36 1.33 -3.04 1.25
N PRO A 37 0.69 -3.01 0.06
CA PRO A 37 0.86 -1.95 -0.93
C PRO A 37 0.60 -0.54 -0.36
N LEU A 38 -0.36 -0.42 0.57
CA LEU A 38 -0.58 0.82 1.32
C LEU A 38 0.67 1.30 2.08
N TRP A 39 1.42 0.38 2.68
CA TRP A 39 2.65 0.70 3.39
C TRP A 39 3.72 1.21 2.42
N LEU A 40 3.85 0.58 1.25
CA LEU A 40 4.80 1.01 0.23
C LEU A 40 4.47 2.41 -0.30
N ALA A 41 3.20 2.70 -0.57
CA ALA A 41 2.77 4.05 -0.97
C ALA A 41 3.07 5.10 0.12
N TYR A 42 2.87 4.73 1.39
CA TYR A 42 3.13 5.60 2.53
C TYR A 42 4.63 5.90 2.71
N ILE A 43 5.50 4.88 2.69
CA ILE A 43 6.95 5.08 2.85
C ILE A 43 7.57 5.81 1.66
N SER A 44 7.01 5.64 0.45
CA SER A 44 7.43 6.39 -0.73
C SER A 44 6.98 7.86 -0.70
N GLY A 45 6.11 8.25 0.24
CA GLY A 45 5.61 9.61 0.38
C GLY A 45 4.54 9.98 -0.65
N HIS A 46 3.95 8.99 -1.32
CA HIS A 46 2.89 9.20 -2.30
C HIS A 46 1.53 9.18 -1.60
N LEU A 47 1.19 10.30 -0.98
CA LEU A 47 -0.07 10.43 -0.24
C LEU A 47 -1.29 10.27 -1.16
N ASP A 48 -1.23 10.72 -2.42
CA ASP A 48 -2.32 10.56 -3.38
C ASP A 48 -2.66 9.09 -3.65
N THR A 49 -1.66 8.21 -3.80
CA THR A 49 -1.89 6.76 -3.92
C THR A 49 -2.38 6.16 -2.62
N VAL A 50 -1.90 6.62 -1.46
CA VAL A 50 -2.44 6.20 -0.15
C VAL A 50 -3.93 6.54 -0.06
N PHE A 51 -4.33 7.76 -0.42
CA PHE A 51 -5.74 8.17 -0.39
C PHE A 51 -6.58 7.34 -1.36
N ALA A 52 -6.11 7.11 -2.59
CA ALA A 52 -6.83 6.26 -3.53
C ALA A 52 -7.01 4.83 -2.98
N LEU A 53 -5.97 4.22 -2.39
CA LEU A 53 -6.08 2.90 -1.75
C LEU A 53 -7.09 2.91 -0.57
N LEU A 54 -7.15 3.99 0.20
CA LEU A 54 -8.14 4.14 1.27
C LEU A 54 -9.57 4.25 0.72
N GLU A 55 -9.77 4.95 -0.39
CA GLU A 55 -11.07 5.04 -1.06
C GLU A 55 -11.51 3.71 -1.68
N LEU A 56 -10.57 2.85 -2.07
CA LEU A 56 -10.83 1.52 -2.61
C LEU A 56 -11.21 0.47 -1.55
N ASN A 57 -11.53 0.94 -0.33
CA ASN A 57 -12.04 0.14 0.79
C ASN A 57 -11.09 -0.99 1.22
N VAL A 58 -9.79 -0.77 1.02
CA VAL A 58 -8.70 -1.70 1.32
C VAL A 58 -8.54 -1.83 2.83
N ASP A 59 -8.25 -3.04 3.29
CA ASP A 59 -8.20 -3.40 4.70
C ASP A 59 -6.94 -2.82 5.35
N ILE A 60 -7.03 -1.58 5.85
CA ILE A 60 -5.95 -0.85 6.54
C ILE A 60 -5.38 -1.60 7.76
N ASN A 61 -6.16 -2.56 8.31
CA ASN A 61 -5.76 -3.36 9.45
C ASN A 61 -4.97 -4.61 9.09
N ARG A 62 -4.80 -4.93 7.79
CA ARG A 62 -3.77 -5.88 7.35
C ARG A 62 -2.40 -5.23 7.53
N ARG A 63 -2.01 -5.15 8.80
CA ARG A 63 -0.74 -4.60 9.26
C ARG A 63 0.36 -5.50 8.72
N THR A 64 1.31 -4.87 8.05
CA THR A 64 2.57 -5.50 7.67
C THR A 64 3.16 -6.27 8.84
N GLY A 65 3.60 -7.49 8.55
CA GLY A 65 4.10 -8.43 9.55
C GLY A 65 5.47 -8.10 10.13
N SER A 66 6.02 -6.88 10.01
CA SER A 66 7.42 -6.68 10.43
C SER A 66 7.86 -5.38 11.08
N ILE A 67 7.10 -4.28 11.20
CA ILE A 67 7.62 -3.11 11.97
C ILE A 67 6.56 -2.13 12.52
N LEU A 68 5.35 -2.10 11.97
CA LEU A 68 4.36 -1.06 12.27
C LEU A 68 3.75 -1.07 13.69
N ALA A 69 3.82 -2.17 14.44
CA ALA A 69 3.34 -2.17 15.83
C ALA A 69 4.22 -1.30 16.75
N SER A 70 5.51 -1.16 16.43
CA SER A 70 6.48 -0.53 17.32
C SER A 70 6.67 0.97 17.04
N ASP A 71 6.51 1.42 15.78
CA ASP A 71 6.91 2.77 15.38
C ASP A 71 5.79 3.82 15.32
N PHE A 72 4.50 3.43 15.29
CA PHE A 72 3.42 4.43 15.40
C PHE A 72 3.41 5.11 16.79
N HIS A 73 4.01 4.48 17.82
CA HIS A 73 4.15 5.06 19.15
C HIS A 73 5.43 5.91 19.32
N ARG A 74 6.40 5.84 18.39
CA ARG A 74 7.71 6.49 18.55
C ARG A 74 7.89 7.78 17.75
N ALA A 75 6.91 8.15 16.93
CA ALA A 75 6.90 9.45 16.24
C ALA A 75 6.43 10.63 17.13
N CYS A 76 6.02 10.37 18.38
CA CYS A 76 5.63 11.39 19.37
C CYS A 76 6.45 11.32 20.68
N GLY A 77 7.68 10.80 20.63
CA GLY A 77 8.63 10.79 21.75
C GLY A 77 9.80 11.72 21.51
#